data_AF-A0AAQ1HTH8-F1
#
_entry.id   AF-A0AAQ1HTH8-F1
#
_cell.length_a   1.000
_cell.length_b   1.000
_cell.length_c   1.000
_cell.angle_alpha   90.00
_cell.angle_beta   90.00
_cell.angle_gamma   90.00
#
_symmetry.space_group_name_H-M   'P 1'
#
loop_
_entity.id
_entity.type
_entity.pdbx_description
1 polymer ?
#
loop_
_entity_poly.entity_id
_entity_poly.type
_entity_poly.pdbx_seq_one_letter_code
_entity_poly.pdbx_strand_id
1 'polypeptide(L)'
;MELDEDLKRLKGFARRADKIAHKRDVLLPKWLPIVEDYLTKEGKQNEDNPIFSYCTVWLFDVGNLSRGIELGLRAIELNQPMAKSIRRQWPGFIADTVFDWAQTQAEKGNSIEPYFGQVFKLVADHWKLPEPVTSKYYKFAGLALLRTKNGEITPSHVGDLQRLQQADGYLAKAQDLHKHAQVKTVRNKIAMRIRALAELNVQ
;
A
#
# COMPACT_ATOMS: atom_id res chain seq x y z
N MET A 1 -19.83 -13.08 -21.51
CA MET A 1 -19.35 -13.21 -22.89
C MET A 1 -18.28 -12.18 -23.20
N GLU A 2 -18.57 -10.88 -23.23
CA GLU A 2 -17.54 -9.87 -23.57
C GLU A 2 -16.38 -9.76 -22.58
N LEU A 3 -16.65 -9.74 -21.26
CA LEU A 3 -15.58 -9.68 -20.26
C LEU A 3 -14.62 -10.87 -20.36
N ASP A 4 -15.13 -12.08 -20.61
CA ASP A 4 -14.31 -13.28 -20.74
C ASP A 4 -13.41 -13.24 -21.98
N GLU A 5 -13.88 -12.64 -23.08
CA GLU A 5 -13.10 -12.41 -24.30
C GLU A 5 -12.00 -11.38 -24.06
N ASP A 6 -12.30 -10.27 -23.38
CA ASP A 6 -11.33 -9.27 -22.97
C ASP A 6 -10.25 -9.87 -22.05
N LEU A 7 -10.65 -10.73 -21.10
CA LEU A 7 -9.73 -11.47 -20.23
C LEU A 7 -8.87 -12.48 -21.01
N LYS A 8 -9.41 -13.15 -22.03
CA LYS A 8 -8.64 -14.03 -22.94
C LYS A 8 -7.64 -13.21 -23.74
N ARG A 9 -8.03 -12.06 -24.29
CA ARG A 9 -7.14 -11.15 -25.02
C ARG A 9 -5.98 -10.69 -24.14
N LEU A 10 -6.24 -10.37 -22.88
CA LEU A 10 -5.21 -10.02 -21.89
C LEU A 10 -4.18 -11.13 -21.65
N LYS A 11 -4.54 -12.41 -21.86
CA LYS A 11 -3.60 -13.54 -21.76
C LYS A 11 -2.73 -13.68 -23.01
N GLY A 12 -3.16 -13.14 -24.15
CA GLY A 12 -2.41 -13.19 -25.42
C GLY A 12 -1.24 -12.21 -25.52
N PHE A 13 -1.17 -11.18 -24.67
CA PHE A 13 -0.03 -10.25 -24.67
C PHE A 13 1.22 -10.89 -24.08
N ALA A 14 2.31 -10.92 -24.85
CA ALA A 14 3.60 -11.42 -24.40
C ALA A 14 4.29 -10.48 -23.39
N ARG A 15 4.24 -9.16 -23.63
CA ARG A 15 4.90 -8.17 -22.76
C ARG A 15 3.94 -7.64 -21.70
N ARG A 16 4.42 -7.56 -20.46
CA ARG A 16 3.67 -6.94 -19.35
C ARG A 16 3.29 -5.49 -19.65
N ALA A 17 4.18 -4.73 -20.29
CA ALA A 17 3.92 -3.33 -20.65
C ALA A 17 2.72 -3.18 -21.60
N ASP A 18 2.64 -4.02 -22.66
CA ASP A 18 1.51 -4.01 -23.60
C ASP A 18 0.20 -4.37 -22.88
N LYS A 19 0.27 -5.32 -21.96
CA LYS A 19 -0.89 -5.72 -21.14
C LYS A 19 -1.38 -4.56 -20.26
N ILE A 20 -0.46 -3.81 -19.65
CA ILE A 20 -0.78 -2.64 -18.82
C ILE A 20 -1.36 -1.52 -19.70
N ALA A 21 -0.75 -1.24 -20.86
CA ALA A 21 -1.27 -0.25 -21.81
C ALA A 21 -2.68 -0.62 -22.28
N HIS A 22 -2.94 -1.89 -22.60
CA HIS A 22 -4.27 -2.34 -23.00
C HIS A 22 -5.31 -2.20 -21.89
N LYS A 23 -4.95 -2.50 -20.64
CA LYS A 23 -5.83 -2.25 -19.49
C LYS A 23 -6.18 -0.77 -19.36
N ARG A 24 -5.19 0.11 -19.51
CA ARG A 24 -5.33 1.57 -19.39
C ARG A 24 -6.15 2.18 -20.53
N ASP A 25 -5.84 1.81 -21.76
CA ASP A 25 -6.28 2.54 -22.96
C ASP A 25 -7.54 1.93 -23.59
N VAL A 26 -7.88 0.67 -23.26
CA VAL A 26 -9.02 -0.04 -23.85
C VAL A 26 -10.00 -0.53 -22.78
N LEU A 27 -9.52 -1.32 -21.82
CA LEU A 27 -10.42 -2.00 -20.89
C LEU A 27 -11.01 -1.08 -19.84
N LEU A 28 -10.20 -0.23 -19.20
CA LEU A 28 -10.72 0.72 -18.22
C LEU A 28 -11.71 1.72 -18.85
N PRO A 29 -11.43 2.36 -20.01
CA PRO A 29 -12.42 3.22 -20.68
C PRO A 29 -13.73 2.53 -21.02
N LYS A 30 -13.68 1.24 -21.39
CA LYS A 30 -14.87 0.43 -21.69
C LYS A 30 -15.67 0.06 -20.44
N TRP A 31 -14.99 -0.44 -19.40
CA TRP A 31 -15.63 -1.14 -18.29
C TRP A 31 -15.81 -0.27 -17.04
N LEU A 32 -14.93 0.70 -16.79
CA LEU A 32 -15.01 1.54 -15.59
C LEU A 32 -16.30 2.38 -15.53
N PRO A 33 -16.82 2.97 -16.63
CA PRO A 33 -18.09 3.69 -16.60
C PRO A 33 -19.28 2.82 -16.15
N ILE A 34 -19.26 1.52 -16.48
CA ILE A 34 -20.29 0.56 -16.06
C ILE A 34 -20.20 0.29 -14.56
N VAL A 35 -18.99 0.21 -14.02
CA VAL A 35 -18.77 0.09 -12.56
C VAL A 35 -19.23 1.36 -11.84
N GLU A 36 -18.99 2.52 -12.42
CA GLU A 36 -19.42 3.81 -11.85
C GLU A 36 -20.94 3.93 -11.82
N ASP A 37 -21.63 3.60 -12.91
CA ASP A 37 -23.10 3.53 -12.96
C ASP A 37 -23.67 2.47 -12.00
N TYR A 38 -22.96 1.35 -11.80
CA TYR A 38 -23.34 0.37 -10.79
C TYR A 38 -23.28 0.95 -9.36
N LEU A 39 -22.25 1.75 -9.06
CA LEU A 39 -22.03 2.34 -7.74
C LEU A 39 -22.96 3.52 -7.42
N THR A 40 -23.70 4.08 -8.38
CA THR A 40 -24.71 5.12 -8.13
C THR A 40 -26.10 4.55 -7.79
N LYS A 41 -26.38 3.28 -8.13
CA LYS A 41 -27.69 2.65 -7.92
C LYS A 41 -27.85 2.18 -6.48
N GLU A 42 -28.71 2.83 -5.71
CA GLU A 42 -29.02 2.43 -4.34
C GLU A 42 -29.71 1.05 -4.29
N GLY A 43 -29.38 0.24 -3.27
CA GLY A 43 -30.10 -1.01 -2.95
C GLY A 43 -29.74 -2.26 -3.76
N LYS A 44 -28.95 -2.16 -4.85
CA LYS A 44 -28.50 -3.33 -5.67
C LYS A 44 -27.00 -3.62 -5.60
N GLN A 45 -26.28 -2.97 -4.69
CA GLN A 45 -24.82 -2.98 -4.64
C GLN A 45 -24.19 -4.20 -3.93
N ASN A 46 -25.05 -5.11 -3.47
CA ASN A 46 -24.66 -6.33 -2.75
C ASN A 46 -24.62 -7.57 -3.65
N GLU A 47 -24.94 -7.44 -4.94
CA GLU A 47 -24.77 -8.52 -5.91
C GLU A 47 -23.31 -8.59 -6.40
N ASP A 48 -22.79 -9.80 -6.57
CA ASP A 48 -21.43 -9.99 -7.08
C ASP A 48 -21.28 -9.36 -8.47
N ASN A 49 -20.36 -8.40 -8.59
CA ASN A 49 -20.05 -7.74 -9.83
C ASN A 49 -18.59 -8.02 -10.26
N PRO A 50 -18.35 -9.06 -11.10
CA PRO A 50 -17.01 -9.38 -11.55
C PRO A 50 -16.30 -8.24 -12.28
N ILE A 51 -17.04 -7.39 -13.01
CA ILE A 51 -16.48 -6.24 -13.75
C ILE A 51 -15.87 -5.25 -12.76
N PHE A 52 -16.57 -4.98 -11.65
CA PHE A 52 -16.04 -4.14 -10.56
C PHE A 52 -14.71 -4.69 -10.07
N SER A 53 -14.64 -5.96 -9.68
CA SER A 53 -13.42 -6.55 -9.16
C SER A 53 -12.24 -6.47 -10.15
N TYR A 54 -12.49 -6.71 -11.44
CA TYR A 54 -11.43 -6.60 -12.46
C TYR A 54 -11.01 -5.14 -12.71
N CYS A 55 -11.95 -4.20 -12.79
CA CYS A 55 -11.62 -2.78 -12.96
C CYS A 55 -10.78 -2.25 -11.81
N THR A 56 -11.14 -2.57 -10.56
CA THR A 56 -10.36 -2.20 -9.38
C THR A 56 -8.94 -2.73 -9.48
N VAL A 57 -8.76 -4.02 -9.80
CA VAL A 57 -7.43 -4.62 -9.99
C VAL A 57 -6.65 -3.93 -11.11
N TRP A 58 -7.30 -3.63 -12.24
CA TRP A 58 -6.65 -2.96 -13.36
C TRP A 58 -6.21 -1.54 -13.04
N LEU A 59 -6.93 -0.80 -12.19
CA LEU A 59 -6.49 0.51 -11.71
C LEU A 59 -5.17 0.43 -10.95
N PHE A 60 -5.01 -0.60 -10.10
CA PHE A 60 -3.72 -0.87 -9.46
C PHE A 60 -2.65 -1.27 -10.49
N ASP A 61 -2.97 -2.12 -11.47
CA ASP A 61 -2.02 -2.55 -12.50
C ASP A 61 -1.47 -1.41 -13.35
N VAL A 62 -2.29 -0.38 -13.62
CA VAL A 62 -1.90 0.80 -14.40
C VAL A 62 -1.31 1.93 -13.53
N GLY A 63 -1.21 1.72 -12.22
CA GLY A 63 -0.65 2.68 -11.28
C GLY A 63 -1.58 3.82 -10.87
N ASN A 64 -2.88 3.75 -11.19
CA ASN A 64 -3.87 4.71 -10.68
C ASN A 64 -4.29 4.33 -9.26
N LEU A 65 -3.39 4.56 -8.30
CA LEU A 65 -3.60 4.16 -6.91
C LEU A 65 -4.71 4.92 -6.22
N SER A 66 -4.92 6.21 -6.53
CA SER A 66 -6.00 6.99 -5.93
C SER A 66 -7.35 6.32 -6.15
N ARG A 67 -7.68 6.05 -7.42
CA ARG A 67 -8.95 5.41 -7.78
C ARG A 67 -8.97 3.93 -7.41
N GLY A 68 -7.83 3.24 -7.52
CA GLY A 68 -7.70 1.83 -7.13
C GLY A 68 -7.97 1.61 -5.65
N ILE A 69 -7.39 2.43 -4.77
CA ILE A 69 -7.63 2.36 -3.32
C ILE A 69 -9.09 2.68 -3.03
N GLU A 70 -9.64 3.77 -3.57
CA GLU A 70 -11.04 4.15 -3.38
C GLU A 70 -12.00 3.00 -3.72
N LEU A 71 -11.87 2.43 -4.92
CA LEU A 71 -12.71 1.32 -5.36
C LEU A 71 -12.42 0.02 -4.59
N GLY A 72 -11.19 -0.20 -4.14
CA GLY A 72 -10.83 -1.33 -3.30
C GLY A 72 -11.47 -1.26 -1.90
N LEU A 73 -11.53 -0.07 -1.30
CA LEU A 73 -12.24 0.15 -0.04
C LEU A 73 -13.75 -0.03 -0.23
N ARG A 74 -14.31 0.51 -1.32
CA ARG A 74 -15.72 0.31 -1.65
C ARG A 74 -16.06 -1.16 -1.88
N ALA A 75 -15.16 -1.93 -2.48
CA ALA A 75 -15.32 -3.37 -2.65
C ALA A 75 -15.35 -4.11 -1.30
N ILE A 76 -14.56 -3.68 -0.31
CA ILE A 76 -14.60 -4.23 1.06
C ILE A 76 -15.95 -3.90 1.71
N GLU A 77 -16.41 -2.64 1.64
CA GLU A 77 -17.67 -2.19 2.23
C GLU A 77 -18.88 -2.96 1.68
N LEU A 78 -18.88 -3.22 0.36
CA LEU A 78 -19.95 -3.92 -0.34
C LEU A 78 -19.78 -5.44 -0.33
N ASN A 79 -18.79 -5.98 0.39
CA ASN A 79 -18.44 -7.41 0.40
C ASN A 79 -18.25 -8.02 -1.00
N GLN A 80 -17.77 -7.23 -1.96
CA GLN A 80 -17.56 -7.67 -3.33
C GLN A 80 -16.44 -8.72 -3.39
N PRO A 81 -16.61 -9.81 -4.15
CA PRO A 81 -15.59 -10.82 -4.25
C PRO A 81 -14.36 -10.29 -5.00
N MET A 82 -13.22 -10.90 -4.73
CA MET A 82 -12.01 -10.66 -5.52
C MET A 82 -12.17 -11.17 -6.95
N ALA A 83 -11.40 -10.58 -7.88
CA ALA A 83 -11.31 -11.10 -9.24
C ALA A 83 -10.87 -12.58 -9.21
N LYS A 84 -11.57 -13.46 -9.95
CA LYS A 84 -11.41 -14.93 -9.88
C LYS A 84 -9.97 -15.44 -10.00
N SER A 85 -9.08 -14.69 -10.66
CA SER A 85 -7.67 -15.03 -10.81
C SER A 85 -6.81 -14.77 -9.57
N ILE A 86 -7.33 -14.10 -8.55
CA ILE A 86 -6.58 -13.65 -7.37
C ILE A 86 -7.11 -14.36 -6.13
N ARG A 87 -6.20 -15.04 -5.41
CA ARG A 87 -6.55 -15.84 -4.23
C ARG A 87 -6.63 -15.05 -2.92
N ARG A 88 -5.91 -13.93 -2.83
CA ARG A 88 -5.89 -13.06 -1.64
C ARG A 88 -7.12 -12.15 -1.60
N GLN A 89 -7.58 -11.81 -0.40
CA GLN A 89 -8.69 -10.88 -0.17
C GLN A 89 -8.27 -9.41 -0.39
N TRP A 90 -9.25 -8.51 -0.55
CA TRP A 90 -9.02 -7.08 -0.81
C TRP A 90 -8.01 -6.42 0.14
N PRO A 91 -8.12 -6.55 1.49
CA PRO A 91 -7.15 -5.94 2.40
C PRO A 91 -5.70 -6.34 2.11
N GLY A 92 -5.45 -7.63 1.90
CA GLY A 92 -4.11 -8.14 1.59
C GLY A 92 -3.63 -7.70 0.21
N PHE A 93 -4.52 -7.70 -0.80
CA PHE A 93 -4.19 -7.22 -2.14
C PHE A 93 -3.77 -5.74 -2.15
N ILE A 94 -4.56 -4.89 -1.48
CA ILE A 94 -4.31 -3.45 -1.42
C ILE A 94 -3.04 -3.19 -0.61
N ALA A 95 -2.90 -3.82 0.55
CA ALA A 95 -1.73 -3.67 1.41
C ALA A 95 -0.43 -4.04 0.68
N ASP A 96 -0.37 -5.18 -0.01
CA ASP A 96 0.84 -5.56 -0.75
C ASP A 96 1.14 -4.59 -1.90
N THR A 97 0.13 -4.26 -2.69
CA THR A 97 0.33 -3.43 -3.90
C THR A 97 0.79 -2.02 -3.56
N VAL A 98 0.21 -1.41 -2.51
CA VAL A 98 0.61 -0.08 -2.05
C VAL A 98 1.99 -0.11 -1.39
N PHE A 99 2.32 -1.20 -0.68
CA PHE A 99 3.64 -1.36 -0.09
C PHE A 99 4.74 -1.44 -1.17
N ASP A 100 4.55 -2.27 -2.19
CA ASP A 100 5.50 -2.42 -3.30
C ASP A 100 5.71 -1.08 -4.04
N TRP A 101 4.64 -0.32 -4.27
CA TRP A 101 4.73 1.02 -4.82
C TRP A 101 5.49 1.98 -3.90
N ALA A 102 5.19 1.99 -2.60
CA ALA A 102 5.81 2.88 -1.63
C ALA A 102 7.33 2.61 -1.51
N GLN A 103 7.74 1.33 -1.52
CA GLN A 103 9.16 0.97 -1.57
C GLN A 103 9.85 1.56 -2.79
N THR A 104 9.25 1.37 -3.97
CA THR A 104 9.77 1.90 -5.24
C THR A 104 9.88 3.42 -5.23
N GLN A 105 8.90 4.13 -4.65
CA GLN A 105 8.97 5.60 -4.52
C GLN A 105 10.07 6.04 -3.57
N ALA A 106 10.17 5.41 -2.39
CA ALA A 106 11.17 5.76 -1.39
C ALA A 106 12.61 5.51 -1.88
N GLU A 107 12.84 4.45 -2.65
CA GLU A 107 14.13 4.17 -3.30
C GLU A 107 14.52 5.24 -4.32
N LYS A 108 13.53 5.89 -4.95
CA LYS A 108 13.72 7.01 -5.88
C LYS A 108 13.76 8.38 -5.19
N GLY A 109 13.63 8.43 -3.87
CA GLY A 109 13.53 9.69 -3.10
C GLY A 109 12.20 10.43 -3.28
N ASN A 110 11.18 9.78 -3.88
CA ASN A 110 9.86 10.36 -4.06
C ASN A 110 9.01 10.22 -2.79
N SER A 111 7.97 11.07 -2.68
CA SER A 111 6.97 10.93 -1.63
C SER A 111 6.21 9.61 -1.74
N ILE A 112 5.98 8.97 -0.59
CA ILE A 112 5.10 7.81 -0.44
C ILE A 112 3.66 8.21 -0.05
N GLU A 113 3.44 9.48 0.23
CA GLU A 113 2.14 10.02 0.62
C GLU A 113 1.35 10.51 -0.61
N PRO A 114 0.00 10.45 -0.57
CA PRO A 114 -0.85 10.10 0.60
C PRO A 114 -1.14 8.59 0.74
N TYR A 115 -0.79 7.77 -0.26
CA TYR A 115 -1.30 6.40 -0.35
C TYR A 115 -0.76 5.47 0.72
N PHE A 116 0.53 5.58 1.05
CA PHE A 116 1.11 4.76 2.11
C PHE A 116 0.48 5.08 3.47
N GLY A 117 0.37 6.36 3.85
CA GLY A 117 -0.21 6.76 5.13
C GLY A 117 -1.69 6.37 5.26
N GLN A 118 -2.48 6.51 4.19
CA GLN A 118 -3.87 6.06 4.18
C GLN A 118 -3.99 4.56 4.45
N VAL A 119 -3.22 3.75 3.71
CA VAL A 119 -3.31 2.28 3.82
C VAL A 119 -2.64 1.78 5.10
N PHE A 120 -1.60 2.45 5.58
CA PHE A 120 -0.96 2.11 6.85
C PHE A 120 -1.92 2.20 8.03
N LYS A 121 -2.76 3.25 8.11
CA LYS A 121 -3.82 3.34 9.13
C LYS A 121 -4.77 2.16 9.09
N LEU A 122 -5.20 1.75 7.89
CA LEU A 122 -6.06 0.59 7.71
C LEU A 122 -5.37 -0.71 8.15
N VAL A 123 -4.12 -0.91 7.76
CA VAL A 123 -3.30 -2.08 8.15
C VAL A 123 -3.04 -2.12 9.66
N ALA A 124 -2.82 -0.96 10.28
CA ALA A 124 -2.49 -0.84 11.69
C ALA A 124 -3.72 -1.03 12.60
N ASP A 125 -4.86 -0.45 12.21
CA ASP A 125 -5.98 -0.23 13.13
C ASP A 125 -7.24 -1.04 12.77
N HIS A 126 -7.41 -1.45 11.51
CA HIS A 126 -8.69 -1.98 11.02
C HIS A 126 -8.59 -3.39 10.42
N TRP A 127 -7.56 -3.67 9.62
CA TRP A 127 -7.44 -4.93 8.89
C TRP A 127 -6.73 -6.01 9.69
N LYS A 128 -7.36 -7.19 9.77
CA LYS A 128 -6.76 -8.40 10.35
C LYS A 128 -5.89 -9.11 9.32
N LEU A 129 -4.69 -8.57 9.08
CA LEU A 129 -3.70 -9.16 8.18
C LEU A 129 -2.72 -10.08 8.94
N PRO A 130 -2.03 -11.00 8.24
CA PRO A 130 -0.94 -11.76 8.85
C PRO A 130 0.11 -10.84 9.45
N GLU A 131 0.60 -11.17 10.65
CA GLU A 131 1.55 -10.33 11.40
C GLU A 131 2.79 -9.90 10.60
N PRO A 132 3.39 -10.74 9.72
CA PRO A 132 4.50 -10.29 8.88
C PRO A 132 4.15 -9.13 7.92
N VAL A 133 2.90 -9.08 7.44
CA VAL A 133 2.41 -7.99 6.56
C VAL A 133 2.27 -6.70 7.36
N THR A 134 1.68 -6.75 8.55
CA THR A 134 1.56 -5.57 9.43
C THR A 134 2.94 -5.11 9.91
N SER A 135 3.83 -6.06 10.26
CA SER A 135 5.21 -5.78 10.68
C SER A 135 6.01 -5.02 9.60
N LYS A 136 5.94 -5.43 8.32
CA LYS A 136 6.67 -4.71 7.25
C LYS A 136 6.18 -3.27 7.09
N TYR A 137 4.89 -3.00 7.29
CA TYR A 137 4.33 -1.63 7.26
C TYR A 137 4.88 -0.76 8.39
N TYR A 138 4.82 -1.23 9.64
CA TYR A 138 5.40 -0.53 10.77
C TYR A 138 6.91 -0.29 10.60
N LYS A 139 7.64 -1.30 10.11
CA LYS A 139 9.07 -1.17 9.80
C LYS A 139 9.30 -0.06 8.78
N PHE A 140 8.55 -0.07 7.68
CA PHE A 140 8.71 0.92 6.62
C PHE A 140 8.36 2.33 7.09
N ALA A 141 7.26 2.51 7.85
CA ALA A 141 6.87 3.78 8.45
C ALA A 141 7.98 4.35 9.37
N GLY A 142 8.51 3.50 10.27
CA GLY A 142 9.60 3.90 11.17
C GLY A 142 10.88 4.29 10.42
N LEU A 143 11.25 3.54 9.37
CA LEU A 143 12.39 3.87 8.52
C LEU A 143 12.16 5.14 7.68
N ALA A 144 10.94 5.37 7.18
CA ALA A 144 10.62 6.57 6.40
C ALA A 144 10.85 7.86 7.21
N LEU A 145 10.53 7.84 8.51
CA LEU A 145 10.84 8.93 9.44
C LEU A 145 12.34 9.17 9.63
N LEU A 146 13.23 8.26 9.24
CA LEU A 146 14.68 8.39 9.42
C LEU A 146 15.41 8.62 8.09
N ARG A 147 14.65 8.68 6.99
CA ARG A 147 15.18 8.76 5.63
C ARG A 147 15.61 10.19 5.29
N THR A 148 16.78 10.33 4.67
CA THR A 148 17.27 11.58 4.10
C THR A 148 16.70 11.83 2.71
N LYS A 149 16.94 13.02 2.16
CA LYS A 149 16.60 13.34 0.76
C LYS A 149 17.28 12.40 -0.25
N ASN A 150 18.44 11.84 0.10
CA ASN A 150 19.20 10.91 -0.74
C ASN A 150 18.73 9.45 -0.57
N GLY A 151 17.67 9.22 0.22
CA GLY A 151 17.12 7.88 0.44
C GLY A 151 17.82 7.08 1.54
N GLU A 152 18.88 7.58 2.16
CA GLU A 152 19.61 6.87 3.22
C GLU A 152 18.87 6.92 4.56
N ILE A 153 18.94 5.83 5.34
CA ILE A 153 18.40 5.79 6.71
C ILE A 153 19.49 6.24 7.69
N THR A 154 19.40 7.49 8.16
CA THR A 154 20.44 8.08 9.02
C THR A 154 19.82 8.71 10.28
N PRO A 155 19.60 7.92 11.35
CA PRO A 155 19.09 8.46 12.62
C PRO A 155 19.91 9.64 13.16
N SER A 156 21.24 9.62 12.95
CA SER A 156 22.17 10.66 13.40
C SER A 156 21.89 12.06 12.84
N HIS A 157 21.27 12.17 11.66
CA HIS A 157 20.93 13.45 11.03
C HIS A 157 19.57 14.00 11.47
N VAL A 158 18.79 13.24 12.23
CA VAL A 158 17.50 13.71 12.75
C VAL A 158 17.76 14.51 14.03
N GLY A 159 17.40 15.79 14.03
CA GLY A 159 17.50 16.69 15.20
C GLY A 159 16.23 16.78 16.03
N ASP A 160 15.14 16.17 15.58
CA ASP A 160 13.82 16.21 16.23
C ASP A 160 13.62 14.97 17.11
N LEU A 161 13.48 15.19 18.42
CA LEU A 161 13.28 14.16 19.43
C LEU A 161 11.95 13.40 19.25
N GLN A 162 10.86 14.11 18.94
CA GLN A 162 9.55 13.49 18.77
C GLN A 162 9.55 12.58 17.54
N ARG A 163 10.17 13.04 16.45
CA ARG A 163 10.35 12.24 15.23
C ARG A 163 11.15 10.96 15.48
N LEU A 164 12.22 11.04 16.28
CA LEU A 164 13.02 9.87 16.67
C LEU A 164 12.24 8.89 17.55
N GLN A 165 11.49 9.40 18.53
CA GLN A 165 10.64 8.57 19.40
C GLN A 165 9.53 7.87 18.62
N GLN A 166 8.88 8.58 17.69
CA GLN A 166 7.86 8.01 16.82
C GLN A 166 8.45 6.90 15.93
N ALA A 167 9.63 7.14 15.35
CA ALA A 167 10.33 6.14 14.55
C ALA A 167 10.67 4.88 15.37
N ASP A 168 11.18 5.04 16.59
CA ASP A 168 11.46 3.90 17.48
C ASP A 168 10.18 3.15 17.85
N GLY A 169 9.08 3.86 18.15
CA GLY A 169 7.79 3.25 18.46
C GLY A 169 7.26 2.36 17.34
N TYR A 170 7.33 2.83 16.09
CA TYR A 170 6.95 2.00 14.93
C TYR A 170 7.88 0.80 14.75
N LEU A 171 9.20 0.99 14.90
CA LEU A 171 10.15 -0.12 14.77
C LEU A 171 9.97 -1.16 15.90
N ALA A 172 9.68 -0.72 17.12
CA ALA A 172 9.33 -1.59 18.23
C ALA A 172 8.12 -2.46 17.90
N LYS A 173 7.03 -1.82 17.43
CA LYS A 173 5.82 -2.53 17.03
C LYS A 173 6.07 -3.54 15.91
N ALA A 174 6.92 -3.20 14.94
CA ALA A 174 7.31 -4.15 13.89
C ALA A 174 8.01 -5.39 14.46
N GLN A 175 8.91 -5.22 15.43
CA GLN A 175 9.64 -6.31 16.09
C GLN A 175 8.72 -7.20 16.92
N ASP A 176 7.74 -6.60 17.61
CA ASP A 176 6.75 -7.33 18.42
C ASP A 176 5.86 -8.21 17.55
N LEU A 177 5.45 -7.69 16.38
CA LEU A 177 4.62 -8.43 15.41
C LEU A 177 5.40 -9.54 14.68
N HIS A 178 6.70 -9.38 14.48
CA HIS A 178 7.48 -10.38 13.74
C HIS A 178 8.94 -10.39 14.19
N LYS A 179 9.37 -11.52 14.76
CA LYS A 179 10.74 -11.71 15.27
C LYS A 179 11.84 -11.41 14.24
N HIS A 180 11.56 -11.59 12.95
CA HIS A 180 12.50 -11.31 11.85
C HIS A 180 12.27 -9.93 11.20
N ALA A 181 11.69 -8.96 11.91
CA ALA A 181 11.60 -7.58 11.43
C ALA A 181 12.99 -6.94 11.19
N GLN A 182 14.05 -7.43 11.85
CA GLN A 182 15.44 -6.98 11.67
C GLN A 182 15.64 -5.47 11.90
N VAL A 183 15.11 -4.95 13.02
CA VAL A 183 15.16 -3.51 13.34
C VAL A 183 16.12 -3.15 14.48
N LYS A 184 16.73 -4.14 15.15
CA LYS A 184 17.58 -3.93 16.34
C LYS A 184 18.67 -2.87 16.11
N THR A 185 19.41 -2.97 15.01
CA THR A 185 20.53 -2.07 14.71
C THR A 185 20.09 -0.61 14.55
N VAL A 186 18.99 -0.37 13.84
CA VAL A 186 18.49 1.00 13.63
C VAL A 186 17.90 1.58 14.92
N ARG A 187 17.20 0.78 15.72
CA ARG A 187 16.69 1.20 17.05
C ARG A 187 17.82 1.60 18.00
N ASN A 188 18.92 0.85 18.03
CA ASN A 188 20.10 1.21 18.81
C ASN A 188 20.67 2.58 18.38
N LYS A 189 20.74 2.85 17.07
CA LYS A 189 21.20 4.15 16.55
C LYS A 189 20.26 5.30 16.93
N ILE A 190 18.94 5.05 16.93
CA ILE A 190 17.94 6.03 17.39
C ILE A 190 18.16 6.34 18.87
N ALA A 191 18.30 5.31 19.71
CA ALA A 191 18.52 5.49 21.15
C ALA A 191 19.79 6.30 21.45
N MET A 192 20.90 6.04 20.74
CA MET A 192 22.12 6.84 20.86
C MET A 192 21.88 8.31 20.48
N ARG A 193 21.15 8.57 19.38
CA ARG A 193 20.85 9.93 18.95
C ARG A 193 19.96 10.68 19.95
N ILE A 194 18.95 10.01 20.50
CA ILE A 194 18.07 10.58 21.53
C ILE A 194 18.88 11.05 22.74
N ARG A 195 19.82 10.22 23.24
CA ARG A 195 20.69 10.58 24.37
C ARG A 195 21.55 11.80 24.06
N ALA A 196 22.19 11.81 22.89
CA ALA A 196 23.02 12.93 22.45
C ALA A 196 22.22 14.26 22.37
N LEU A 197 20.97 14.23 21.91
CA LEU A 197 20.11 15.42 21.88
C LEU A 197 19.67 15.86 23.29
N ALA A 198 19.43 14.91 24.20
CA ALA A 198 19.07 15.22 25.57
C ALA A 198 20.22 15.91 26.33
N GLU A 199 21.46 15.44 26.15
CA GLU A 199 22.66 16.04 26.75
C GLU A 199 22.91 17.47 26.26
N LEU A 200 22.69 17.73 24.97
CA LEU A 200 22.82 19.08 24.38
C LEU A 200 21.78 20.08 24.89
N ASN A 201 20.59 19.62 25.27
CA ASN A 201 19.51 20.49 25.76
C ASN A 201 19.64 20.83 27.26
N VAL A 202 20.57 20.20 27.98
CA VAL A 202 20.85 20.44 29.40
C VAL A 202 22.02 21.41 29.59
N GLN A 203 22.81 21.68 28.54
CA GLN A 203 23.91 22.65 28.50
C GLN A 203 23.41 24.03 28.05
#